data_AF-A0A161MFN5-F1
#
_entry.id   AF-A0A161MFN5-F1
#
_cell.length_a   1.000
_cell.length_b   1.000
_cell.length_c   1.000
_cell.angle_alpha   90.00
_cell.angle_beta   90.00
_cell.angle_gamma   90.00
#
_symmetry.space_group_name_H-M   'P 1'
#
loop_
_entity.id
_entity.type
_entity.pdbx_description
1 polymer ?
#
loop_
_entity_poly.entity_id
_entity_poly.type
_entity_poly.pdbx_seq_one_letter_code
_entity_poly.pdbx_strand_id
1 'polypeptide(L)'
;MASFIVPCSCPSFLIVNFITENLEKANHLLEQYKGHKEIEKVLHKKCLSELGLLALDKDDCITPKPMITFCENLLKNRDLLKKHLIGTRLTVTNYYSVMTDGQMYIPWNWKLK
;
A
#
# COMPACT_ATOMS: atom_id res chain seq x y z
N MET A 1 -5.47 -6.30 8.17
CA MET A 1 -5.99 -7.24 9.18
C MET A 1 -7.51 -7.11 9.17
N ALA A 2 -8.26 -8.21 9.22
CA ALA A 2 -9.73 -8.16 9.25
C ALA A 2 -10.19 -8.42 10.70
N SER A 3 -10.71 -7.38 11.36
CA SER A 3 -11.21 -7.44 12.73
C SER A 3 -12.72 -7.31 12.71
N PHE A 4 -13.44 -8.34 13.16
CA PHE A 4 -14.90 -8.31 13.26
C PHE A 4 -15.30 -7.83 14.65
N ILE A 5 -16.05 -6.74 14.73
CA ILE A 5 -16.61 -6.22 15.99
C ILE A 5 -18.05 -6.70 16.07
N VAL A 6 -18.34 -7.63 16.99
CA VAL A 6 -19.69 -8.13 17.24
C VAL A 6 -20.19 -7.65 18.61
N PRO A 7 -21.38 -7.03 18.71
CA PRO A 7 -21.97 -6.67 19.99
C PRO A 7 -22.40 -7.92 20.76
N CYS A 8 -22.23 -7.89 22.09
CA CYS A 8 -22.39 -9.03 22.99
C CYS A 8 -23.85 -9.54 23.15
N SER A 9 -24.82 -8.90 22.49
CA SER A 9 -26.27 -9.14 22.66
C SER A 9 -26.92 -9.92 21.52
N CYS A 10 -26.16 -10.45 20.56
CA CYS A 10 -26.71 -11.20 19.43
C CYS A 10 -26.86 -12.70 19.75
N PRO A 11 -27.99 -13.35 19.38
CA PRO A 11 -28.17 -14.78 19.58
C PRO A 11 -27.16 -15.58 18.73
N SER A 12 -26.64 -16.66 19.30
CA SER A 12 -25.52 -17.47 18.78
C SER A 12 -25.74 -18.00 17.35
N PHE A 13 -26.99 -18.24 16.94
CA PHE A 13 -27.33 -18.66 15.58
C PHE A 13 -27.13 -17.57 14.52
N LEU A 14 -27.47 -16.31 14.84
CA LEU A 14 -27.24 -15.17 13.95
C LEU A 14 -25.75 -14.90 13.76
N ILE A 15 -24.94 -15.14 14.79
CA ILE A 15 -23.47 -15.01 14.71
C ILE A 15 -22.88 -16.08 13.80
N VAL A 16 -23.29 -17.34 13.92
CA VAL A 16 -22.78 -18.42 13.05
C VAL A 16 -23.20 -18.19 11.59
N ASN A 17 -24.45 -17.76 11.35
CA ASN A 17 -24.92 -17.45 10.00
C ASN A 17 -24.20 -16.21 9.41
N PHE A 18 -24.05 -15.14 10.21
CA PHE A 18 -23.34 -13.94 9.78
C PHE A 18 -21.85 -14.19 9.57
N ILE A 19 -21.20 -15.00 10.41
CA ILE A 19 -19.83 -15.45 10.20
C ILE A 19 -19.79 -16.26 8.90
N THR A 20 -20.62 -17.28 8.72
CA THR A 20 -20.58 -18.15 7.54
C THR A 20 -20.78 -17.35 6.23
N GLU A 21 -21.78 -16.46 6.18
CA GLU A 21 -22.07 -15.62 5.00
C GLU A 21 -21.01 -14.53 4.72
N ASN A 22 -20.35 -14.02 5.77
CA ASN A 22 -19.30 -13.00 5.61
C ASN A 22 -17.89 -13.60 5.54
N LEU A 23 -17.69 -14.86 5.92
CA LEU A 23 -16.40 -15.56 5.92
C LEU A 23 -16.02 -15.96 4.50
N GLU A 24 -16.97 -16.38 3.65
CA GLU A 24 -16.70 -16.57 2.21
C GLU A 24 -16.30 -15.24 1.53
N LYS A 25 -17.02 -14.15 1.82
CA LYS A 25 -16.66 -12.80 1.33
C LYS A 25 -15.31 -12.36 1.88
N ALA A 26 -15.03 -12.62 3.15
CA ALA A 26 -13.75 -12.30 3.77
C ALA A 26 -12.60 -13.14 3.20
N ASN A 27 -12.83 -14.42 2.89
CA ASN A 27 -11.85 -15.28 2.23
C ASN A 27 -11.52 -14.78 0.84
N HIS A 28 -12.53 -14.46 0.01
CA HIS A 28 -12.29 -13.86 -1.29
C HIS A 28 -11.51 -12.55 -1.20
N LEU A 29 -11.84 -11.70 -0.22
CA LEU A 29 -11.11 -10.46 0.04
C LEU A 29 -9.67 -10.73 0.49
N LEU A 30 -9.44 -11.76 1.33
CA LEU A 30 -8.11 -12.18 1.80
C LEU A 30 -7.23 -12.74 0.67
N GLU A 31 -7.81 -13.54 -0.23
CA GLU A 31 -7.11 -14.08 -1.40
C GLU A 31 -6.75 -12.97 -2.38
N GLN A 32 -7.68 -12.05 -2.65
CA GLN A 32 -7.39 -10.83 -3.38
C GLN A 32 -6.25 -10.06 -2.70
N TYR A 33 -6.30 -9.88 -1.37
CA TYR A 33 -5.26 -9.16 -0.62
C TYR A 33 -3.88 -9.82 -0.71
N LYS A 34 -3.80 -11.15 -0.70
CA LYS A 34 -2.55 -11.90 -0.91
C LYS A 34 -1.97 -11.66 -2.30
N GLY A 35 -2.80 -11.74 -3.35
CA GLY A 35 -2.36 -11.46 -4.72
C GLY A 35 -1.83 -10.02 -4.87
N HIS A 36 -2.55 -9.04 -4.30
CA HIS A 36 -2.12 -7.65 -4.32
C HIS A 36 -0.83 -7.41 -3.53
N LYS A 37 -0.58 -8.15 -2.44
CA LYS A 37 0.65 -8.04 -1.64
C LYS A 37 1.88 -8.51 -2.41
N GLU A 38 1.75 -9.59 -3.18
CA GLU A 38 2.85 -10.08 -4.02
C GLU A 38 3.13 -9.15 -5.19
N ILE A 39 2.08 -8.61 -5.83
CA ILE A 39 2.21 -7.58 -6.87
C ILE A 39 2.89 -6.33 -6.30
N GLU A 40 2.49 -5.88 -5.12
CA GLU A 40 3.08 -4.74 -4.43
C GLU A 40 4.57 -4.96 -4.16
N LYS A 41 4.98 -6.13 -3.66
CA LYS A 41 6.42 -6.45 -3.46
C LYS A 41 7.22 -6.43 -4.76
N VAL A 42 6.64 -6.95 -5.84
CA VAL A 42 7.32 -6.97 -7.15
C VAL A 42 7.47 -5.55 -7.68
N LEU A 43 6.40 -4.74 -7.65
CA LEU A 43 6.46 -3.33 -8.06
C LEU A 43 7.40 -2.50 -7.17
N HIS A 44 7.42 -2.78 -5.87
CA HIS A 44 8.28 -2.14 -4.89
C HIS A 44 9.76 -2.38 -5.18
N LYS A 45 10.15 -3.65 -5.39
CA LYS A 45 11.51 -4.02 -5.83
C LYS A 45 11.86 -3.40 -7.18
N LYS A 46 10.91 -3.41 -8.12
CA LYS A 46 11.11 -2.83 -9.45
C LYS A 46 11.36 -1.33 -9.35
N CYS A 47 10.59 -0.60 -8.55
CA CYS A 47 10.81 0.82 -8.29
C CYS A 47 12.17 1.10 -7.65
N LEU A 48 12.56 0.31 -6.63
CA LEU A 48 13.87 0.41 -5.98
C LEU A 48 15.02 0.31 -6.99
N SER A 49 15.03 -0.74 -7.82
CA SER A 49 16.09 -0.93 -8.82
C SER A 49 16.06 0.12 -9.94
N GLU A 50 14.88 0.48 -10.42
CA GLU A 50 14.72 1.32 -11.60
C GLU A 50 15.02 2.79 -11.31
N LEU A 51 14.58 3.29 -10.15
CA LEU A 51 14.81 4.66 -9.70
C LEU A 51 16.10 4.82 -8.86
N GLY A 52 16.74 3.72 -8.44
CA GLY A 52 17.95 3.78 -7.62
C GLY A 52 17.71 4.32 -6.22
N LEU A 53 16.52 4.05 -5.65
CA LEU A 53 16.17 4.44 -4.30
C LEU A 53 16.94 3.61 -3.28
N LEU A 54 17.26 4.21 -2.14
CA LEU A 54 17.97 3.55 -1.04
C LEU A 54 17.01 2.71 -0.19
N ALA A 55 15.80 3.22 0.02
CA ALA A 55 14.68 2.50 0.57
C ALA A 55 13.37 3.07 0.03
N LEU A 56 12.40 2.20 -0.24
CA LEU A 56 11.01 2.57 -0.49
C LEU A 56 10.22 1.99 0.69
N ASP A 57 9.44 2.82 1.37
CA ASP A 57 8.63 2.40 2.51
C ASP A 57 7.17 2.86 2.31
N LYS A 58 6.24 2.31 3.07
CA LYS A 58 4.83 2.68 2.99
C LYS A 58 4.29 2.89 4.39
N ASP A 59 3.47 3.92 4.52
CA ASP A 59 2.72 4.12 5.75
C ASP A 59 1.65 3.03 5.91
N ASP A 60 1.41 2.56 7.13
CA ASP A 60 0.50 1.46 7.43
C ASP A 60 -0.97 1.80 7.05
N CYS A 61 -1.29 3.10 6.95
CA CYS A 61 -2.59 3.56 6.46
C CYS A 61 -2.78 3.44 4.94
N ILE A 62 -1.74 3.09 4.18
CA ILE A 62 -1.82 3.00 2.72
C ILE A 62 -2.22 1.58 2.30
N THR A 63 -3.46 1.47 1.82
CA THR A 63 -4.01 0.26 1.20
C THR A 63 -3.15 -0.15 -0.01
N PRO A 64 -3.03 -1.45 -0.34
CA PRO A 64 -2.22 -1.90 -1.48
C PRO A 64 -2.63 -1.31 -2.85
N LYS A 65 -3.90 -0.96 -3.05
CA LYS A 65 -4.40 -0.35 -4.31
C LYS A 65 -3.68 0.98 -4.66
N PRO A 66 -3.72 2.03 -3.82
CA PRO A 66 -3.02 3.28 -4.10
C PRO A 66 -1.49 3.10 -4.19
N MET A 67 -0.90 2.12 -3.50
CA MET A 67 0.52 1.84 -3.63
C MET A 67 0.91 1.30 -5.01
N ILE A 68 0.06 0.45 -5.61
CA ILE A 68 0.26 -0.03 -6.99
C ILE A 68 0.19 1.15 -7.96
N THR A 69 -0.84 1.98 -7.86
CA THR A 69 -0.98 3.18 -8.70
C THR A 69 0.19 4.14 -8.54
N PHE A 70 0.69 4.32 -7.30
CA PHE A 70 1.87 5.12 -7.03
C PHE A 70 3.10 4.55 -7.75
N CYS A 71 3.37 3.25 -7.59
CA CYS A 71 4.50 2.59 -8.23
C CYS A 71 4.40 2.65 -9.76
N GLU A 72 3.21 2.48 -10.34
CA GLU A 72 3.02 2.63 -11.79
C GLU A 72 3.32 4.05 -12.28
N ASN A 73 2.85 5.07 -11.57
CA ASN A 73 3.16 6.46 -11.91
C ASN A 73 4.66 6.77 -11.74
N LEU A 74 5.29 6.18 -10.72
CA LEU A 74 6.72 6.31 -10.45
C LEU A 74 7.55 5.68 -11.58
N LEU A 75 7.14 4.50 -12.05
CA LEU A 75 7.75 3.82 -13.20
C LEU A 75 7.54 4.58 -14.50
N LYS A 76 6.36 5.18 -14.73
CA LYS A 76 6.09 6.04 -15.90
C LYS A 76 7.00 7.26 -15.96
N ASN A 77 7.29 7.87 -14.82
CA ASN A 77 8.10 9.09 -14.72
C ASN A 77 9.55 8.81 -14.23
N ARG A 78 9.99 7.55 -14.32
CA ARG A 78 11.29 7.08 -13.83
C ARG A 78 12.44 7.93 -14.33
N ASP A 79 12.49 8.26 -15.61
CA ASP A 79 13.65 8.97 -16.19
C ASP A 79 13.87 10.38 -15.63
N LEU A 80 12.79 11.09 -15.31
CA LEU A 80 12.84 12.41 -14.67
C LEU A 80 13.18 12.29 -13.19
N LEU A 81 12.47 11.39 -12.50
CA LEU A 81 12.58 11.24 -11.05
C LEU A 81 13.87 10.55 -10.60
N LYS A 82 14.39 9.61 -11.39
CA LYS A 82 15.60 8.86 -11.06
C LYS A 82 16.79 9.77 -10.78
N LYS A 83 16.94 10.86 -11.52
CA LYS A 83 18.04 11.82 -11.30
C LYS A 83 17.96 12.53 -9.95
N HIS A 84 16.75 12.71 -9.42
CA HIS A 84 16.49 13.41 -8.16
C HIS A 84 16.30 12.46 -6.96
N LEU A 85 15.85 11.23 -7.21
CA LEU A 85 15.55 10.23 -6.16
C LEU A 85 16.69 9.23 -5.94
N ILE A 86 17.76 9.27 -6.75
CA ILE A 86 18.90 8.36 -6.59
C ILE A 86 19.54 8.56 -5.21
N GLY A 87 19.68 7.47 -4.46
CA GLY A 87 20.24 7.50 -3.11
C GLY A 87 19.34 8.12 -2.03
N THR A 88 18.06 8.37 -2.31
CA THR A 88 17.10 8.91 -1.34
C THR A 88 16.23 7.80 -0.73
N ARG A 89 15.75 7.98 0.50
CA ARG A 89 14.71 7.14 1.12
C ARG A 89 13.34 7.74 0.88
N LEU A 90 12.44 7.00 0.24
CA LEU A 90 11.10 7.45 -0.09
C LEU A 90 10.06 6.66 0.71
N THR A 91 9.12 7.35 1.33
CA THR A 91 8.00 6.75 2.05
C THR A 91 6.69 7.23 1.44
N VAL A 92 5.83 6.30 1.05
CA VAL A 92 4.49 6.63 0.51
C VAL A 92 3.55 6.91 1.68
N THR A 93 2.98 8.12 1.72
CA THR A 93 2.06 8.56 2.79
C THR A 93 0.79 9.20 2.20
N ASN A 94 0.09 10.02 2.97
CA ASN A 94 -0.99 10.91 2.52
C ASN A 94 -0.59 12.40 2.55
N TYR A 95 0.67 12.71 2.82
CA TYR A 95 1.16 14.08 2.98
C TYR A 95 2.56 14.24 2.40
N TYR A 96 2.89 15.45 1.96
CA TYR A 96 4.26 15.77 1.57
C TYR A 96 5.05 16.14 2.83
N SER A 97 6.16 15.46 3.06
CA SER A 97 7.13 15.87 4.08
C SER A 97 8.53 15.52 3.60
N VAL A 98 9.50 16.35 3.91
CA VAL A 98 10.91 16.06 3.63
C VAL A 98 11.66 16.27 4.92
N MET A 99 12.28 15.21 5.42
CA MET A 99 13.15 15.30 6.58
C MET A 99 14.57 15.67 6.16
N THR A 100 15.23 16.41 7.05
CA THR A 100 16.63 16.82 6.93
C THR A 100 17.61 15.66 6.85
N ASP A 101 17.19 14.46 7.28
CA ASP A 101 17.96 13.21 7.16
C ASP A 101 17.99 12.63 5.72
N GLY A 102 17.31 13.28 4.76
CA GLY A 102 17.23 12.78 3.38
C GLY A 102 16.12 11.74 3.17
N GLN A 103 15.15 11.69 4.08
CA GLN A 103 13.94 10.88 3.93
C GLN A 103 12.78 11.75 3.42
N MET A 104 12.16 11.32 2.33
CA MET A 104 11.05 12.01 1.68
C MET A 104 9.76 11.21 1.83
N TYR A 105 8.71 11.89 2.24
CA TYR A 105 7.35 11.40 2.35
C TYR A 105 6.53 12.03 1.23
N ILE A 106 5.92 11.19 0.40
CA ILE A 106 5.16 11.63 -0.77
C ILE A 106 3.78 10.97 -0.72
N PRO A 107 2.69 11.73 -0.92
CA PRO A 107 1.38 11.14 -1.02
C PRO A 107 1.26 10.24 -2.24
N TRP A 108 0.51 9.14 -2.11
CA TRP A 108 0.26 8.23 -3.23
C TRP A 108 -0.35 8.91 -4.46
N ASN A 109 -1.13 10.00 -4.26
CA ASN A 109 -1.78 10.79 -5.31
C ASN A 109 -0.96 12.04 -5.70
N TRP A 110 0.34 11.88 -5.86
CA TRP A 110 1.20 12.96 -6.30
C TRP A 110 0.99 13.25 -7.79
N LYS A 111 1.04 14.54 -8.16
CA LYS A 111 0.95 14.99 -9.55
C LYS A 111 2.19 15.81 -9.87
N LEU A 112 2.92 15.41 -10.92
CA LEU A 112 3.86 16.30 -11.61
C LEU A 112 3.02 17.36 -12.34
N LYS A 113 3.26 18.63 -12.02
CA LYS A 113 2.62 19.78 -12.66
C LYS A 113 3.54 20.36 -13.70
#